data_AF-A0A3B9HQT5-F1
#
_entry.id   AF-A0A3B9HQT5-F1
#
_cell.length_a   1.000
_cell.length_b   1.000
_cell.length_c   1.000
_cell.angle_alpha   90.00
_cell.angle_beta   90.00
_cell.angle_gamma   90.00
#
_symmetry.space_group_name_H-M   'P 1'
#
loop_
_entity.id
_entity.type
_entity.pdbx_description
1 polymer ?
#
loop_
_entity_poly.entity_id
_entity_poly.type
_entity_poly.pdbx_seq_one_letter_code
_entity_poly.pdbx_strand_id
1 'polypeptide(L)'
;MEAQAAQDRQDRERKRVEKFIERFRFKASKASQVQSRIKQLDKIEKIGQVRALPKLSFSFPKCESSGEVVLRGENIGRAYGDHHVLKDVSFILNRGDRLAIIGENGAGKTTLMRILAGE
;
A
#
# COMPACT_ATOMS: atom_id res chain seq x y z
N MET A 1 5.24 -9.07 7.63
CA MET A 1 6.30 -9.41 8.61
C MET A 1 6.61 -10.90 8.60
N GLU A 2 5.59 -11.77 8.55
CA GLU A 2 5.74 -13.24 8.50
C GLU A 2 6.52 -13.76 7.28
N ALA A 3 6.29 -13.17 6.09
CA ALA A 3 6.98 -13.59 4.86
C ALA A 3 8.50 -13.34 4.90
N GLN A 4 8.95 -12.26 5.56
CA GLN A 4 10.38 -11.96 5.72
C GLN A 4 11.05 -12.95 6.69
N ALA A 5 10.40 -13.24 7.81
CA ALA A 5 10.91 -14.19 8.80
C ALA A 5 11.00 -15.62 8.25
N ALA A 6 10.10 -16.02 7.35
CA ALA A 6 10.14 -17.30 6.66
C ALA A 6 11.33 -17.41 5.70
N GLN A 7 11.63 -16.35 4.94
CA GLN A 7 12.80 -16.29 4.07
C GLN A 7 14.11 -16.35 4.85
N ASP A 8 14.24 -15.54 5.91
CA ASP A 8 15.46 -15.53 6.73
C ASP A 8 15.75 -16.90 7.37
N ARG A 9 14.70 -17.66 7.73
CA ARG A 9 14.83 -19.03 8.24
C ARG A 9 15.29 -20.00 7.15
N GLN A 10 14.70 -19.92 5.96
CA GLN A 10 15.06 -20.75 4.82
C GLN A 10 16.53 -20.53 4.40
N ASP A 11 16.98 -19.28 4.38
CA ASP A 11 18.36 -18.91 4.03
C ASP A 11 19.40 -19.40 5.04
N ARG A 12 19.07 -19.37 6.34
CA ARG A 12 19.96 -19.89 7.40
C ARG A 12 20.14 -21.39 7.28
N GLU A 13 19.04 -22.13 7.07
CA GLU A 13 19.09 -23.58 6.89
C GLU A 13 19.87 -23.95 5.61
N ARG A 14 19.66 -23.22 4.52
CA ARG A 14 20.41 -23.43 3.27
C ARG A 14 21.92 -23.25 3.47
N LYS A 15 22.34 -22.14 4.09
CA LYS A 15 23.75 -21.88 4.41
C LYS A 15 24.36 -22.95 5.31
N ARG A 16 23.58 -23.50 6.25
CA ARG A 16 24.03 -24.59 7.13
C ARG A 16 24.29 -25.87 6.33
N VAL A 17 23.40 -26.22 5.41
CA VAL A 17 23.52 -27.41 4.56
C VAL A 17 24.68 -27.25 3.57
N GLU A 18 24.87 -26.07 2.99
CA GLU A 18 26.00 -25.76 2.10
C GLU A 18 27.35 -25.90 2.82
N LYS A 19 27.49 -25.35 4.03
CA LYS A 19 28.69 -25.54 4.86
C LYS A 19 28.97 -27.00 5.20
N PHE A 20 27.93 -27.81 5.39
CA PHE A 20 28.08 -29.25 5.63
C PHE A 20 28.60 -29.96 4.38
N ILE A 21 28.06 -29.64 3.20
CA ILE A 21 28.52 -30.19 1.93
C ILE A 21 29.98 -29.82 1.69
N GLU A 22 30.34 -28.55 1.85
CA GLU A 22 31.71 -28.07 1.62
C GLU A 22 32.73 -28.74 2.55
N ARG A 23 32.39 -28.91 3.83
CA ARG A 23 33.26 -29.54 4.83
C ARG A 23 33.48 -31.03 4.58
N PHE A 24 32.49 -31.73 4.03
CA PHE A 24 32.51 -33.20 3.93
C PHE A 24 32.58 -33.73 2.49
N ARG A 25 32.63 -32.86 1.46
CA ARG A 25 32.72 -33.24 0.04
C ARG A 25 33.91 -34.13 -0.32
N PHE A 26 35.01 -34.02 0.44
CA PHE A 26 36.24 -34.77 0.20
C PHE A 26 36.34 -36.08 1.00
N LYS A 27 35.34 -36.41 1.83
CA LYS A 27 35.38 -37.59 2.71
C LYS A 27 34.50 -38.72 2.17
N ALA A 28 35.12 -39.79 1.68
CA ALA A 28 34.44 -40.93 1.06
C ALA A 28 33.35 -41.56 1.96
N SER A 29 33.58 -41.65 3.28
CA SER A 29 32.61 -42.20 4.24
C SER A 29 31.34 -41.37 4.43
N LYS A 30 31.28 -40.14 3.89
CA LYS A 30 30.11 -39.26 3.96
C LYS A 30 29.51 -38.93 2.59
N ALA A 31 29.98 -39.58 1.52
CA ALA A 31 29.56 -39.31 0.15
C ALA A 31 28.04 -39.43 -0.07
N SER A 32 27.42 -40.50 0.44
CA SER A 32 25.96 -40.70 0.32
C SER A 32 25.15 -39.61 1.01
N GLN A 33 25.62 -39.15 2.17
CA GLN A 33 24.99 -38.10 2.95
C GLN A 33 25.12 -36.74 2.26
N VAL A 34 26.29 -36.45 1.67
CA VAL A 34 26.51 -35.24 0.87
C VAL A 34 25.63 -35.23 -0.39
N GLN A 35 25.57 -36.33 -1.13
CA GLN A 35 24.70 -36.46 -2.31
C GLN A 35 23.21 -36.29 -1.97
N SER A 36 22.76 -36.84 -0.84
CA SER A 36 21.39 -36.65 -0.36
C SER A 36 21.06 -35.18 -0.10
N ARG A 37 21.98 -34.44 0.54
CA ARG A 37 21.81 -33.00 0.82
C ARG A 37 21.86 -32.14 -0.45
N ILE A 38 22.69 -32.49 -1.43
CA ILE A 38 22.71 -31.84 -2.76
C ILE A 38 21.34 -31.99 -3.43
N LYS A 39 20.80 -33.21 -3.46
CA LYS A 39 19.49 -33.48 -4.06
C LYS A 39 18.34 -32.80 -3.31
N GLN A 40 18.47 -32.61 -1.99
CA GLN A 40 17.52 -31.82 -1.21
C GLN A 40 17.57 -30.34 -1.58
N LEU A 41 18.78 -29.76 -1.74
CA LEU A 41 18.95 -28.36 -2.13
C LEU A 41 18.37 -28.06 -3.52
N ASP A 42 18.48 -28.99 -4.47
CA ASP A 42 17.91 -28.86 -5.83
C ASP A 42 16.37 -28.88 -5.84
N LYS A 43 15.75 -29.55 -4.88
CA LYS A 43 14.28 -29.64 -4.78
C LYS A 43 13.63 -28.46 -4.05
N ILE A 44 14.42 -27.61 -3.40
CA ILE A 44 13.89 -26.44 -2.71
C ILE A 44 13.60 -25.38 -3.78
N GLU A 45 12.32 -25.22 -4.11
CA GLU A 45 11.86 -24.08 -4.91
C GLU A 45 12.26 -22.79 -4.20
N LYS A 46 12.96 -21.92 -4.95
CA LYS A 46 13.31 -20.58 -4.45
C LYS A 46 12.00 -19.81 -4.30
N ILE A 47 11.63 -19.48 -3.07
CA ILE A 47 10.57 -18.50 -2.83
C ILE A 47 11.03 -17.20 -3.49
N GLY A 48 10.36 -16.78 -4.57
CA GLY A 48 10.66 -15.54 -5.28
C GLY A 48 10.70 -14.39 -4.28
N GLN A 49 11.60 -13.41 -4.50
CA GLN A 49 11.67 -12.21 -3.67
C GLN A 49 10.27 -11.65 -3.47
N VAL A 50 9.84 -11.56 -2.21
CA VAL A 50 8.63 -10.82 -1.87
C VAL A 50 8.92 -9.39 -2.29
N ARG A 51 8.32 -8.92 -3.38
CA ARG A 51 8.42 -7.52 -3.78
C ARG A 51 7.89 -6.72 -2.60
N ALA A 52 8.79 -6.05 -1.89
CA ALA A 52 8.38 -5.04 -0.93
C ALA A 52 7.50 -4.05 -1.70
N LEU A 53 6.26 -3.89 -1.24
CA LEU A 53 5.41 -2.82 -1.77
C LEU A 53 6.19 -1.51 -1.60
N PRO A 54 6.22 -0.64 -2.63
CA PRO A 54 6.87 0.66 -2.48
C PRO A 54 6.32 1.34 -1.23
N LYS A 55 7.22 1.77 -0.33
CA LYS A 55 6.81 2.55 0.84
C LYS A 55 6.14 3.81 0.31
N LEU A 56 4.83 3.90 0.50
CA LEU A 56 4.05 5.06 0.12
C LEU A 56 4.41 6.22 1.05
N SER A 57 5.33 7.08 0.62
CA SER A 57 5.68 8.29 1.35
C SER A 57 4.88 9.46 0.80
N PHE A 58 4.04 10.06 1.64
CA PHE A 58 3.43 11.36 1.36
C PHE A 58 4.11 12.42 2.22
N SER A 59 4.42 13.54 1.60
CA SER A 59 4.87 14.76 2.27
C SER A 59 3.82 15.84 1.99
N PHE A 60 3.48 16.59 3.03
CA PHE A 60 2.61 17.76 2.88
C PHE A 60 3.48 19.02 2.92
N PRO A 61 3.20 20.02 2.06
CA PRO A 61 3.85 21.30 2.17
C PRO A 61 3.59 21.90 3.56
N LYS A 62 4.53 22.70 4.07
CA LYS A 62 4.28 23.47 5.29
C LYS A 62 3.15 24.46 4.98
N CYS A 63 2.04 24.38 5.72
CA CYS A 63 0.94 25.33 5.64
C CYS A 63 0.83 26.11 6.96
N GLU A 64 0.36 27.35 6.86
CA GLU A 64 -0.03 28.11 8.03
C GLU A 64 -1.29 27.50 8.66
N SER A 65 -1.52 27.82 9.94
CA SER A 65 -2.76 27.43 10.60
C SER A 65 -3.95 28.10 9.90
N SER A 66 -4.94 27.31 9.50
CA SER A 66 -6.21 27.82 8.97
C SER A 66 -6.93 28.79 9.93
N GLY A 67 -7.91 29.55 9.44
CA GLY A 67 -8.83 30.28 10.32
C GLY A 67 -9.79 29.35 11.08
N GLU A 68 -10.74 29.95 11.81
CA GLU A 68 -11.88 29.24 12.36
C GLU A 68 -12.72 28.60 11.25
N VAL A 69 -13.05 29.39 10.21
CA VAL A 69 -13.68 28.90 8.99
C VAL A 69 -12.59 28.38 8.05
N VAL A 70 -12.68 27.09 7.69
CA VAL A 70 -11.71 26.44 6.78
C VAL A 70 -12.22 26.37 5.35
N LEU A 71 -13.54 26.32 5.16
CA LEU A 71 -14.17 26.27 3.85
C LEU A 71 -15.55 26.94 3.93
N ARG A 72 -15.89 27.73 2.92
CA ARG A 72 -17.23 28.28 2.76
C ARG A 72 -17.70 28.07 1.32
N GLY A 73 -18.85 27.44 1.17
CA GLY A 73 -19.59 27.36 -0.08
C GLY A 73 -20.83 28.21 0.01
N GLU A 74 -21.02 29.12 -0.95
CA GLU A 74 -22.22 29.96 -1.05
C GLU A 74 -22.84 29.77 -2.43
N ASN A 75 -24.14 29.46 -2.46
CA ASN A 75 -24.95 29.32 -3.68
C ASN A 75 -24.31 28.44 -4.77
N ILE A 76 -23.71 27.32 -4.36
CA ILE A 76 -23.06 26.39 -5.29
C ILE A 76 -24.15 25.72 -6.14
N GLY A 77 -24.04 25.92 -7.45
CA GLY A 77 -24.90 25.30 -8.45
C GLY A 77 -24.08 24.77 -9.62
N ARG A 78 -24.54 23.67 -10.23
CA ARG A 78 -23.95 23.13 -11.45
C ARG A 78 -25.02 22.44 -12.29
N ALA A 79 -25.06 22.79 -13.57
CA ALA A 79 -25.89 22.13 -14.58
C ALA A 79 -25.03 21.53 -15.70
N TYR A 80 -25.54 20.46 -16.29
CA TYR A 80 -25.04 19.87 -17.53
C TYR A 80 -26.18 19.88 -18.54
N GLY A 81 -26.15 20.84 -19.47
CA GLY A 81 -27.31 21.15 -20.32
C GLY A 81 -28.49 21.59 -19.45
N ASP A 82 -29.66 21.00 -19.67
CA ASP A 82 -30.89 21.30 -18.92
C ASP A 82 -30.96 20.60 -17.55
N HIS A 83 -30.01 19.72 -17.24
CA HIS A 83 -30.01 18.96 -15.99
C HIS A 83 -29.19 19.67 -14.90
N HIS A 84 -29.89 20.21 -13.90
CA HIS A 84 -29.28 20.77 -12.68
C HIS A 84 -28.87 19.65 -11.72
N VAL A 85 -27.57 19.38 -11.63
CA VAL A 85 -26.99 18.36 -10.73
C VAL A 85 -26.82 18.90 -9.31
N LEU A 86 -26.54 20.21 -9.17
CA LEU A 86 -26.50 20.91 -7.90
C LEU A 86 -27.28 22.21 -8.02
N LYS A 87 -28.01 22.56 -6.96
CA LYS A 87 -28.79 23.80 -6.89
C LYS A 87 -28.71 24.38 -5.48
N ASP A 88 -28.29 25.64 -5.40
CA ASP A 88 -28.31 26.48 -4.18
C ASP A 88 -27.66 25.84 -2.94
N VAL A 89 -26.56 25.09 -3.12
CA VAL A 89 -25.85 24.44 -2.01
C VAL A 89 -24.98 25.47 -1.29
N SER A 90 -25.29 25.73 -0.02
CA SER A 90 -24.51 26.63 0.85
C SER A 90 -24.14 25.95 2.16
N PHE A 91 -22.89 26.10 2.57
CA PHE A 91 -22.38 25.53 3.83
C PHE A 91 -21.13 26.25 4.32
N ILE A 92 -20.87 26.14 5.62
CA ILE A 92 -19.65 26.61 6.28
C ILE A 92 -19.03 25.39 6.97
N LEU A 93 -17.72 25.21 6.79
CA LEU A 93 -16.94 24.21 7.49
C LEU A 93 -15.95 24.93 8.39
N ASN A 94 -16.03 24.63 9.69
CA ASN A 94 -15.10 25.15 10.68
C ASN A 94 -13.96 24.17 10.95
N ARG A 95 -12.92 24.67 11.61
CA ARG A 95 -11.81 23.86 12.07
C ARG A 95 -12.30 22.80 13.05
N GLY A 96 -11.99 21.54 12.74
CA GLY A 96 -12.37 20.38 13.56
C GLY A 96 -13.66 19.71 13.09
N ASP A 97 -14.41 20.35 12.20
CA ASP A 97 -15.63 19.77 11.64
C ASP A 97 -15.30 18.60 10.70
N ARG A 98 -16.25 17.67 10.60
CA ARG A 98 -16.24 16.59 9.62
C ARG A 98 -17.45 16.73 8.72
N LEU A 99 -17.22 16.95 7.43
CA LEU A 99 -18.27 17.00 6.42
C LEU A 99 -18.45 15.61 5.78
N ALA A 100 -19.66 15.08 5.83
CA ALA A 100 -20.05 13.88 5.09
C ALA A 100 -21.00 14.27 3.94
N ILE A 101 -20.66 13.88 2.72
CA ILE A 101 -21.50 14.08 1.54
C ILE A 101 -22.21 12.77 1.22
N ILE A 102 -23.54 12.73 1.41
CA ILE A 102 -24.37 11.53 1.27
C ILE A 102 -25.46 11.81 0.23
N GLY A 103 -25.86 10.78 -0.50
CA GLY A 103 -26.88 10.85 -1.55
C GLY A 103 -26.79 9.65 -2.46
N GLU A 104 -27.77 9.49 -3.34
CA GLU A 104 -27.78 8.41 -4.34
C GLU A 104 -26.70 8.63 -5.41
N ASN A 105 -26.50 7.64 -6.27
CA ASN A 105 -25.64 7.79 -7.44
C ASN A 105 -26.25 8.84 -8.38
N GLY A 106 -25.44 9.79 -8.84
CA GLY A 106 -25.91 10.90 -9.67
C GLY A 106 -26.36 12.14 -8.90
N ALA A 107 -26.45 12.11 -7.57
CA ALA A 107 -26.86 13.25 -6.74
C ALA A 107 -25.85 14.43 -6.68
N GLY A 108 -24.83 14.45 -7.53
CA GLY A 108 -23.87 15.55 -7.60
C GLY A 108 -22.73 15.53 -6.58
N LYS A 109 -22.53 14.43 -5.84
CA LYS A 109 -21.45 14.31 -4.83
C LYS A 109 -20.05 14.54 -5.41
N THR A 110 -19.69 13.80 -6.47
CA THR A 110 -18.41 13.99 -7.17
C THR A 110 -18.32 15.37 -7.79
N THR A 111 -19.43 15.90 -8.31
CA THR A 111 -19.50 17.26 -8.86
C THR A 111 -19.19 18.30 -7.78
N LEU A 112 -19.76 18.18 -6.59
CA LEU A 112 -19.47 19.06 -5.46
C LEU A 112 -17.99 18.95 -5.08
N MET A 113 -17.45 17.74 -4.94
CA MET A 113 -16.04 17.55 -4.59
C MET A 113 -15.07 18.17 -5.61
N ARG A 114 -15.38 18.09 -6.90
CA ARG A 114 -14.60 18.74 -7.97
C ARG A 114 -14.61 20.26 -7.84
N ILE A 115 -15.79 20.84 -7.65
CA ILE A 115 -15.93 22.29 -7.43
C ILE A 115 -15.12 22.74 -6.21
N LEU A 116 -15.18 21.98 -5.10
CA LEU A 116 -14.39 22.29 -3.90
C LEU A 116 -12.88 22.14 -4.10
N ALA A 117 -12.45 21.28 -5.02
CA ALA A 117 -11.05 21.13 -5.42
C ALA A 117 -10.59 22.20 -6.44
N GLY A 118 -11.50 23.04 -6.93
CA GLY A 118 -11.22 24.07 -7.94
C GLY A 118 -11.21 23.57 -9.38
N GLU A 119 -11.88 22.44 -9.67
CA GLU A 119 -12.11 21.90 -11.03
C GLU A 119 -13.48 22.32 -11.59
#